data_AF-A0A8G2C053-F1
#
_entry.id   AF-A0A8G2C053-F1
#
_cell.length_a   1.000
_cell.length_b   1.000
_cell.length_c   1.000
_cell.angle_alpha   90.00
_cell.angle_beta   90.00
_cell.angle_gamma   90.00
#
_symmetry.space_group_name_H-M   'P 1'
#
loop_
_entity.id
_entity.type
_entity.pdbx_description
1 polymer ?
#
loop_
_entity_poly.entity_id
_entity_poly.type
_entity_poly.pdbx_seq_one_letter_code
_entity_poly.pdbx_strand_id
1 'polypeptide(L)' 'MLIIKCAACRKKLWRYRKLGPGEVLRCHRERIEKVWILEERDGKVWCQCGKAVGIDKGSFIKMNRNAFTYSGTKIDI' A
#
# COMPACT_ATOMS: atom_id res chain seq x y z
N MET A 1 -7.10 4.25 10.59
CA MET A 1 -6.53 4.54 9.26
C MET A 1 -5.03 4.23 9.22
N LEU A 2 -4.54 3.54 8.18
CA LEU A 2 -3.10 3.29 8.01
C LEU A 2 -2.49 4.22 6.96
N ILE A 3 -1.25 4.64 7.19
CA ILE A 3 -0.41 5.29 6.17
C ILE A 3 0.61 4.27 5.70
N ILE A 4 0.48 3.83 4.46
CA ILE A 4 1.42 2.90 3.82
C ILE A 4 2.63 3.71 3.34
N LYS A 5 3.83 3.23 3.66
CA LYS A 5 5.10 3.88 3.35
C LYS A 5 6.02 2.90 2.65
N CYS A 6 6.87 3.38 1.75
CA CYS A 6 7.93 2.56 1.17
C CYS A 6 8.92 2.13 2.26
N ALA A 7 9.30 0.85 2.31
CA ALA A 7 10.30 0.37 3.26
C ALA A 7 11.69 0.94 2.98
N ALA A 8 12.01 1.25 1.72
CA ALA A 8 13.32 1.75 1.31
C ALA A 8 13.50 3.25 1.58
N CYS A 9 12.57 4.10 1.11
CA CYS A 9 12.72 5.56 1.20
C CYS A 9 11.81 6.22 2.25
N ARG A 10 10.95 5.45 2.94
CA ARG A 10 10.01 5.92 3.98
C ARG A 10 8.95 6.94 3.54
N LYS A 11 8.97 7.37 2.27
CA LYS A 11 7.92 8.24 1.69
C LYS A 11 6.55 7.55 1.77
N LYS A 12 5.51 8.36 1.95
CA LYS A 12 4.12 7.91 1.99
C LYS A 12 3.71 7.49 0.57
N LEU A 13 3.14 6.30 0.46
CA LEU A 13 2.61 5.77 -0.79
C LEU A 13 1.12 6.13 -0.88
N TRP A 14 0.33 5.63 0.07
CA TRP A 14 -1.11 5.93 0.15
C TRP A 14 -1.67 5.75 1.56
N ARG A 15 -2.86 6.31 1.77
CA ARG A 15 -3.68 6.16 2.97
C ARG A 15 -4.64 5.00 2.73
N TYR A 16 -4.64 4.05 3.65
CA TYR A 16 -5.40 2.81 3.53
C TYR A 16 -6.35 2.61 4.70
N ARG A 17 -7.65 2.47 4.37
CA ARG A 17 -8.71 2.14 5.31
C ARG A 17 -8.65 0.64 5.64
N LYS A 18 -7.83 0.32 6.63
CA LYS A 18 -7.70 -1.04 7.15
C LYS A 18 -8.90 -1.40 8.02
N LEU A 19 -9.65 -2.41 7.58
CA LEU A 19 -10.75 -3.05 8.31
C LEU A 19 -10.27 -4.40 8.85
N GLY A 20 -10.56 -4.66 10.12
CA GLY A 20 -10.29 -5.93 10.81
C GLY A 20 -8.80 -6.25 11.06
N PRO A 21 -8.52 -7.35 11.79
CA PRO A 21 -7.21 -7.59 12.41
C PRO A 21 -6.11 -8.04 11.45
N GLY A 22 -6.48 -8.64 10.30
CA GLY A 22 -5.54 -9.31 9.38
C GLY A 22 -4.42 -8.43 8.82
N GLU A 23 -3.42 -9.03 8.19
CA GLU A 23 -2.28 -8.30 7.62
C GLU A 23 -2.66 -7.43 6.40
N VAL A 24 -1.79 -6.46 6.07
CA VAL A 24 -1.92 -5.59 4.90
C VAL A 24 -1.23 -6.23 3.69
N LEU A 25 -1.62 -7.45 3.33
CA LEU A 25 -1.08 -8.13 2.14
C LEU A 25 -1.86 -7.81 0.86
N ARG A 26 -3.08 -7.30 1.01
CA ARG A 26 -3.95 -6.85 -0.09
C ARG A 26 -4.49 -5.48 0.24
N CYS A 27 -4.13 -4.49 -0.57
CA CYS A 27 -4.70 -3.15 -0.50
C CYS A 27 -5.82 -3.05 -1.54
N HIS A 28 -7.07 -3.20 -1.13
CA HIS A 28 -8.22 -3.02 -2.02
C HIS A 28 -8.32 -1.56 -2.46
N ARG A 29 -8.47 -1.32 -3.78
CA ARG A 29 -8.47 0.04 -4.34
C ARG A 29 -9.58 0.91 -3.75
N GLU A 30 -10.76 0.35 -3.51
CA GLU A 30 -11.90 1.02 -2.86
C GLU A 30 -11.60 1.55 -1.44
N ARG A 31 -10.55 1.03 -0.78
CA ARG A 31 -10.13 1.40 0.58
C ARG A 31 -8.89 2.28 0.58
N ILE A 32 -8.36 2.60 -0.59
CA ILE A 32 -7.28 3.58 -0.75
C ILE A 32 -7.92 4.96 -0.81
N GLU A 33 -7.86 5.70 0.28
CA GLU A 33 -8.54 7.00 0.40
C GLU A 33 -7.72 8.15 -0.18
N LYS A 34 -6.40 7.99 -0.25
CA LYS A 34 -5.50 9.02 -0.78
C LYS A 34 -4.24 8.39 -1.32
N VAL A 35 -3.84 8.78 -2.51
CA VAL A 35 -2.57 8.41 -3.14
C VAL A 35 -1.62 9.61 -3.09
N TRP A 36 -0.38 9.37 -2.65
CA TRP A 36 0.71 10.35 -2.75
C TRP A 36 1.73 9.93 -3.82
N ILE A 37 2.08 8.64 -3.82
CA ILE A 37 3.07 8.07 -4.73
C ILE A 37 2.57 6.69 -5.16
N LEU A 38 2.28 6.56 -6.44
CA LEU A 38 1.87 5.32 -7.08
C LEU A 38 2.30 5.37 -8.55
N GLU A 39 3.29 4.57 -8.92
CA GLU A 39 3.63 4.34 -10.32
C GLU A 39 3.26 2.92 -10.68
N GLU A 40 2.32 2.76 -11.62
CA GLU A 40 1.91 1.47 -12.14
C GLU A 40 2.55 1.28 -13.53
N ARG A 41 3.36 0.24 -13.68
CA ARG A 41 3.97 -0.15 -14.96
C ARG A 41 4.15 -1.66 -15.02
N ASP A 42 3.83 -2.26 -16.16
CA ASP A 42 3.93 -3.70 -16.41
C ASP A 42 3.24 -4.56 -15.33
N GLY A 43 2.06 -4.13 -14.87
CA GLY A 43 1.29 -4.80 -13.83
C GLY A 43 1.94 -4.77 -12.43
N LYS A 44 3.02 -4.01 -12.25
CA LYS A 44 3.70 -3.81 -10.96
C LYS A 44 3.45 -2.40 -10.44
N VAL A 45 3.42 -2.30 -9.13
CA VAL A 45 3.31 -1.03 -8.41
C VAL A 45 4.67 -0.67 -7.84
N TRP A 46 5.11 0.55 -8.13
CA TRP A 46 6.41 1.07 -7.78
C TRP A 46 6.29 2.31 -6.91
N CYS A 47 7.26 2.48 -6.02
CA CYS A 47 7.56 3.77 -5.45
C CYS A 47 8.46 4.54 -6.43
N GLN A 48 8.34 5.87 -6.44
CA GLN A 48 9.23 6.78 -7.16
C GLN A 48 10.72 6.61 -6.84
N CYS A 49 11.10 5.96 -5.73
CA CYS A 49 12.49 5.61 -5.46
C CYS A 49 12.98 4.37 -6.23
N GLY A 50 12.14 3.77 -7.09
CA GLY A 50 12.46 2.57 -7.85
C GLY A 50 12.21 1.25 -7.12
N LYS A 51 11.69 1.26 -5.88
CA LYS A 51 11.33 0.02 -5.16
C LYS A 51 9.98 -0.52 -5.66
N ALA A 52 9.94 -1.78 -6.09
CA ALA A 52 8.68 -2.49 -6.35
C ALA A 52 7.96 -2.80 -5.05
N VAL A 53 6.79 -2.19 -4.83
CA VAL A 53 6.01 -2.28 -3.58
C VAL A 53 4.87 -3.31 -3.67
N GLY A 54 4.40 -3.62 -4.87
CA GLY A 54 3.33 -4.58 -5.08
C GLY A 54 3.09 -4.94 -6.54
N ILE A 55 2.04 -5.72 -6.75
CA ILE A 55 1.56 -6.16 -8.07
C ILE A 55 0.10 -5.72 -8.18
N ASP A 56 -0.25 -5.06 -9.27
CA ASP A 56 -1.65 -4.73 -9.56
C ASP A 56 -2.41 -6.00 -9.96
N LYS A 57 -3.55 -6.25 -9.30
CA LYS A 57 -4.48 -7.35 -9.58
C LYS A 57 -5.86 -6.83 -10.01
N GLY A 58 -5.95 -5.58 -10.43
CA GLY A 58 -7.19 -4.95 -10.87
C GLY A 58 -7.99 -4.38 -9.70
N SER A 59 -8.55 -5.23 -8.83
CA SER A 59 -9.38 -4.76 -7.70
C SER A 59 -8.57 -4.42 -6.43
N PHE A 60 -7.36 -4.98 -6.32
CA PHE A 60 -6.45 -4.74 -5.20
C PHE A 60 -4.99 -4.78 -5.65
N ILE A 61 -4.14 -4.12 -4.87
CA ILE A 61 -2.69 -4.23 -4.98
C ILE A 61 -2.23 -5.36 -4.06
N LYS A 62 -1.63 -6.41 -4.63
CA LYS A 62 -0.95 -7.46 -3.86
C LYS A 62 0.38 -6.90 -3.37
N MET A 63 0.49 -6.68 -2.05
CA MET A 63 1.65 -6.04 -1.46
C MET A 63 2.83 -7.02 -1.31
N ASN A 64 4.04 -6.54 -1.53
CA ASN A 64 5.26 -7.27 -1.16
C ASN A 64 5.60 -6.95 0.30
N ARG A 65 5.45 -7.93 1.21
CA ARG A 65 5.59 -7.77 2.67
C ARG A 65 6.83 -6.98 3.10
N ASN A 66 7.98 -7.17 2.44
CA ASN A 66 9.24 -6.53 2.82
C ASN A 66 9.50 -5.19 2.11
N ALA A 67 8.60 -4.76 1.21
CA ALA A 67 8.77 -3.54 0.41
C ALA A 67 8.00 -2.33 0.95
N PHE A 68 7.17 -2.52 1.98
CA PHE A 68 6.43 -1.44 2.63
C PHE A 68 6.46 -1.56 4.15
N THR A 69 6.14 -0.45 4.80
CA THR A 69 5.84 -0.36 6.22
C THR A 69 4.54 0.41 6.38
N TYR A 70 3.94 0.39 7.56
CA TYR A 70 2.77 1.21 7.83
C TYR A 70 2.78 1.76 9.25
N SER A 71 2.06 2.86 9.44
CA SER A 71 1.84 3.47 10.76
C SER A 71 0.40 3.99 10.84
N GLY A 72 -0.12 4.10 12.04
CA GLY A 72 -1.49 4.58 12.31
C GLY A 72 -2.37 3.49 12.92
N THR A 73 -3.63 3.83 13.16
CA THR A 73 -4.58 2.98 13.89
C THR A 73 -5.29 2.03 12.93
N LYS A 74 -5.51 0.77 13.32
CA LYS A 74 -6.48 -0.09 12.61
C LYS A 74 -7.88 0.39 12.96
N ILE A 75 -8.82 0.32 12.01
CA ILE A 75 -10.23 0.52 12.36
C ILE A 75 -10.75 -0.88 12.66
N ASP A 76 -10.90 -1.17 13.94
CA ASP A 76 -11.55 -2.39 14.42
C ASP A 76 -13.06 -2.13 14.36
N ILE A 77 -13.72 -2.86 13.46
CA ILE A 77 -15.18 -2.98 13.35
C ILE A 77 -15.47 -4.45 13.59
#